data_AF-A0A7Y4IQN3-F1
#
_entry.id   AF-A0A7Y4IQN3-F1
#
_cell.length_a   1.000
_cell.length_b   1.000
_cell.length_c   1.000
_cell.angle_alpha   90.00
_cell.angle_beta   90.00
_cell.angle_gamma   90.00
#
_symmetry.space_group_name_H-M   'P 1'
#
loop_
_entity.id
_entity.type
_entity.pdbx_description
1 polymer ?
#
loop_
_entity_poly.entity_id
_entity_poly.type
_entity_poly.pdbx_seq_one_letter_code
_entity_poly.pdbx_strand_id
1 'polypeptide(L)'
;MWIESIIMPREDDSEPYVPAPRQDRRSGLAAALEENRKLRDTVQRFVSAHDLSDGVRWLSEPGLLPVITIHCTDFALAKLREAADFVVGCAAPIDVYPALVGAQGQVAPEALLTSAVPHLQRRV
;
A
#
# COMPACT_ATOMS: atom_id res chain seq x y z
N MET A 1 18.26 -2.92 11.54
CA MET A 1 16.84 -3.32 11.74
C MET A 1 16.22 -3.54 10.37
N TRP A 2 15.20 -4.40 10.22
CA TRP A 2 14.47 -4.53 8.93
C TRP A 2 13.19 -3.70 8.99
N ILE A 3 12.92 -2.94 7.93
CA ILE A 3 11.82 -1.98 7.85
C ILE A 3 10.94 -2.34 6.67
N GLU A 4 9.63 -2.39 6.92
CA GLU A 4 8.65 -2.48 5.86
C GLU A 4 8.46 -1.12 5.18
N SER A 5 8.57 -1.13 3.85
CA SER A 5 8.52 0.06 3.02
C SER A 5 7.65 -0.20 1.80
N ILE A 6 6.98 0.85 1.35
CA ILE A 6 6.05 0.82 0.24
C ILE A 6 6.64 1.65 -0.89
N ILE A 7 6.73 1.07 -2.08
CA ILE A 7 7.20 1.74 -3.29
C ILE A 7 6.03 1.95 -4.23
N MET A 8 5.92 3.17 -4.72
CA MET A 8 4.92 3.62 -5.68
C MET A 8 5.63 4.26 -6.89
N PRO A 9 5.05 4.19 -8.11
CA PRO A 9 5.57 4.96 -9.23
C PRO A 9 5.51 6.44 -8.88
N ARG A 10 6.50 7.21 -9.35
CA ARG A 10 6.46 8.66 -9.19
C ARG A 10 5.39 9.23 -10.12
N GLU A 11 4.48 10.02 -9.57
CA GLU A 11 3.53 10.81 -10.36
C GLU A 11 4.26 12.04 -10.91
N ASP A 12 4.01 12.39 -12.17
CA ASP A 12 4.55 13.60 -12.77
C ASP A 12 3.78 14.82 -12.22
N ASP A 13 4.40 15.60 -11.34
CA ASP A 13 3.83 16.82 -10.72
C ASP A 13 3.37 17.88 -11.74
N SER A 14 3.71 17.70 -13.02
CA SER A 14 3.37 18.61 -14.12
C SER A 14 2.01 18.31 -14.75
N GLU A 15 1.44 17.13 -14.51
CA GLU A 15 0.17 16.73 -15.10
C GLU A 15 -1.01 17.19 -14.23
N PRO A 16 -2.00 17.91 -14.79
CA PRO A 16 -3.18 18.29 -14.05
C PRO A 16 -3.97 17.04 -13.61
N TYR A 17 -4.45 17.03 -12.37
CA TYR A 17 -5.27 15.92 -11.86
C TYR A 17 -6.49 15.69 -12.77
N VAL A 18 -6.56 14.50 -13.38
CA VAL A 18 -7.73 14.04 -14.15
C VAL A 18 -8.44 12.95 -13.34
N PRO A 19 -9.72 13.13 -13.00
CA PRO A 19 -10.50 12.09 -12.35
C PRO A 19 -10.48 10.79 -13.18
N ALA A 20 -10.18 9.67 -12.52
CA ALA A 20 -10.11 8.38 -13.18
C ALA A 20 -11.44 8.07 -13.91
N PRO A 21 -11.42 7.76 -15.21
CA PRO A 21 -12.61 7.34 -15.92
C PRO A 21 -13.21 6.09 -15.28
N ARG A 22 -14.54 5.97 -15.24
CA ARG A 22 -15.21 4.72 -14.85
C ARG A 22 -14.97 3.66 -15.93
N GLN A 23 -13.80 3.04 -15.92
CA GLN A 23 -13.50 1.88 -16.76
C GLN A 23 -14.09 0.61 -16.16
N ASP A 24 -14.44 -0.31 -17.05
CA ASP A 24 -14.82 -1.67 -16.68
C ASP A 24 -13.65 -2.33 -15.92
N ARG A 25 -13.91 -2.84 -14.71
CA ARG A 25 -12.86 -3.35 -13.80
C ARG A 25 -12.04 -4.48 -14.42
N ARG A 26 -12.62 -5.21 -15.40
CA ARG A 26 -11.95 -6.34 -16.07
C ARG A 26 -10.95 -5.91 -17.13
N SER A 27 -11.19 -4.80 -17.83
CA SER A 27 -10.28 -4.33 -18.88
C SER A 27 -9.03 -3.64 -18.33
N GLY A 28 -9.11 -3.08 -17.12
CA GLY A 28 -7.97 -2.44 -16.45
C GLY A 28 -6.97 -3.39 -15.80
N LEU A 29 -7.36 -4.65 -15.52
CA LEU A 29 -6.51 -5.61 -14.79
C LEU A 29 -5.19 -5.91 -15.52
N ALA A 30 -5.24 -6.16 -16.83
CA ALA A 30 -4.05 -6.49 -17.61
C ALA A 30 -3.07 -5.31 -17.67
N ALA A 31 -3.58 -4.10 -17.82
CA ALA A 31 -2.78 -2.88 -17.81
C ALA A 31 -2.13 -2.66 -16.43
N ALA A 32 -2.90 -2.83 -15.35
CA ALA A 32 -2.41 -2.67 -13.98
C ALA A 32 -1.32 -3.69 -13.61
N LEU A 33 -1.47 -4.96 -14.04
CA LEU A 33 -0.44 -5.98 -13.84
C LEU A 33 0.86 -5.66 -14.58
N GLU A 34 0.74 -5.17 -15.82
CA GLU A 34 1.90 -4.76 -16.62
C GLU A 34 2.61 -3.54 -16.00
N GLU A 35 1.85 -2.57 -15.50
CA GLU A 35 2.40 -1.42 -14.78
C GLU A 35 3.11 -1.83 -13.49
N ASN A 36 2.51 -2.72 -12.70
CA ASN A 36 3.14 -3.26 -11.50
C ASN A 36 4.44 -4.02 -11.84
N ARG A 37 4.43 -4.81 -12.92
CA ARG A 37 5.63 -5.51 -13.40
C ARG A 37 6.74 -4.54 -13.80
N LYS A 38 6.41 -3.48 -14.56
CA LYS A 38 7.39 -2.45 -14.95
C LYS A 38 8.01 -1.76 -13.73
N LEU A 39 7.19 -1.42 -12.74
CA LEU A 39 7.67 -0.85 -11.48
C LEU A 39 8.64 -1.81 -10.78
N ARG A 40 8.28 -3.08 -10.67
CA ARG A 40 9.11 -4.13 -10.07
C ARG A 40 10.46 -4.25 -10.76
N ASP A 41 10.45 -4.29 -12.09
CA ASP A 41 11.66 -4.40 -12.91
C ASP A 41 12.57 -3.17 -12.74
N THR A 42 11.99 -1.97 -12.62
CA THR A 42 12.73 -0.72 -12.36
C THR A 42 13.37 -0.72 -10.98
N VAL A 43 12.62 -1.09 -9.94
CA VAL A 43 13.16 -1.21 -8.57
C VAL A 43 14.26 -2.26 -8.52
N GLN A 44 14.06 -3.42 -9.16
CA GLN A 44 15.05 -4.48 -9.18
C GLN A 44 16.34 -4.05 -9.90
N ARG A 45 16.23 -3.34 -11.04
CA ARG A 45 17.38 -2.73 -11.72
C ARG A 45 18.12 -1.75 -10.82
N PHE A 46 17.39 -0.89 -10.09
CA PHE A 46 18.01 0.07 -9.17
C PHE A 46 18.75 -0.63 -8.02
N VAL A 47 18.15 -1.64 -7.40
CA VAL A 47 18.74 -2.44 -6.32
C VAL A 47 20.02 -3.12 -6.78
N SER A 48 20.01 -3.73 -7.97
CA SER A 48 21.20 -4.37 -8.55
C SER A 48 22.29 -3.37 -8.92
N ALA A 49 21.93 -2.18 -9.43
CA ALA A 49 22.91 -1.15 -9.81
C ALA A 49 23.64 -0.52 -8.62
N HIS A 50 23.05 -0.58 -7.41
CA HIS A 50 23.60 0.00 -6.19
C HIS A 50 24.07 -1.06 -5.17
N ASP A 51 24.20 -2.32 -5.58
CA ASP A 51 24.62 -3.45 -4.73
C ASP A 51 23.77 -3.60 -3.44
N LEU A 52 22.47 -3.29 -3.51
CA LEU A 52 21.56 -3.33 -2.35
C LEU A 52 20.89 -4.69 -2.13
N SER A 53 21.28 -5.73 -2.89
CA SER A 53 20.64 -7.04 -2.91
C SER A 53 20.59 -7.72 -1.53
N ASP A 54 21.63 -7.55 -0.71
CA ASP A 54 21.70 -8.13 0.63
C ASP A 54 20.83 -7.38 1.66
N GLY A 55 20.49 -6.13 1.35
CA GLY A 55 19.74 -5.23 2.21
C GLY A 55 18.24 -5.15 1.88
N VAL A 56 17.76 -5.92 0.90
CA VAL A 56 16.36 -5.88 0.43
C VAL A 56 15.77 -7.29 0.34
N ARG A 57 14.60 -7.47 0.92
CA ARG A 57 13.77 -8.67 0.85
C ARG A 57 12.41 -8.29 0.27
N TRP A 58 11.98 -9.00 -0.75
CA TRP A 58 10.70 -8.76 -1.40
C TRP A 58 9.55 -9.36 -0.58
N LEU A 59 8.47 -8.61 -0.39
CA LEU A 59 7.32 -9.06 0.41
C LEU A 59 6.04 -9.26 -0.41
N SER A 60 5.70 -8.32 -1.30
CA SER A 60 4.45 -8.39 -2.05
C SER A 60 4.61 -9.04 -3.43
N GLU A 61 3.64 -9.90 -3.77
CA GLU A 61 3.38 -10.30 -5.15
C GLU A 61 2.74 -9.15 -5.94
N PRO A 62 2.94 -9.10 -7.27
CA PRO A 62 2.35 -8.06 -8.13
C PRO A 62 0.82 -8.09 -8.05
N GLY A 63 0.24 -6.96 -7.65
CA GLY A 63 -1.19 -6.81 -7.45
C GLY A 63 -1.87 -5.95 -8.51
N LEU A 64 -3.16 -5.72 -8.30
CA LEU A 64 -4.01 -4.82 -9.10
C LEU A 64 -3.65 -3.34 -8.98
N LEU A 65 -2.83 -2.97 -8.00
CA LEU A 65 -2.35 -1.61 -7.78
C LEU A 65 -0.85 -1.58 -8.05
N PRO A 66 -0.29 -0.51 -8.64
CA PRO A 66 1.15 -0.37 -8.87
C PRO A 66 1.85 0.02 -7.56
N VAL A 67 1.71 -0.84 -6.54
CA VAL A 67 2.27 -0.65 -5.20
C VAL A 67 3.04 -1.92 -4.84
N ILE A 68 4.27 -1.74 -4.37
CA ILE A 68 5.15 -2.84 -3.98
C ILE A 68 5.54 -2.66 -2.53
N THR A 69 5.39 -3.71 -1.74
CA THR A 69 5.90 -3.80 -0.38
C THR A 69 7.24 -4.53 -0.37
N ILE A 70 8.24 -3.92 0.26
CA ILE A 70 9.57 -4.47 0.45
C ILE A 70 9.98 -4.38 1.92
N HIS A 71 10.81 -5.32 2.36
CA HIS A 71 11.52 -5.24 3.62
C HIS A 71 12.96 -4.85 3.35
N CYS A 72 13.42 -3.73 3.90
CA CYS A 72 14.77 -3.25 3.63
C CYS A 72 15.47 -2.78 4.90
N THR A 73 16.80 -2.69 4.86
CA THR A 73 17.58 -2.08 5.95
C THR A 73 17.50 -0.57 5.89
N ASP A 74 17.84 0.12 6.99
CA ASP A 74 17.90 1.59 7.05
C ASP A 74 18.75 2.20 5.92
N PHE A 75 19.89 1.56 5.61
CA PHE A 75 20.78 1.99 4.54
C PHE A 75 20.14 1.83 3.15
N ALA A 76 19.55 0.68 2.88
CA ALA A 76 18.87 0.43 1.60
C ALA A 76 17.66 1.37 1.44
N LEU A 77 16.91 1.63 2.51
CA LEU A 77 15.81 2.58 2.51
C LEU A 77 16.26 4.00 2.17
N ALA A 78 17.35 4.47 2.77
CA ALA A 78 17.92 5.78 2.48
C ALA A 78 18.30 5.89 0.99
N LYS A 79 18.89 4.85 0.42
CA LYS A 79 19.26 4.82 -1.00
C LYS A 79 18.08 4.73 -1.94
N LEU A 80 17.08 3.92 -1.62
CA LEU A 80 15.86 3.83 -2.42
C LEU A 80 15.10 5.16 -2.46
N ARG A 81 15.18 5.99 -1.42
CA ARG A 81 14.60 7.34 -1.41
C ARG A 81 15.30 8.34 -2.34
N GLU A 82 16.55 8.09 -2.71
CA GLU A 82 17.29 8.93 -3.67
C GLU A 82 16.87 8.65 -5.13
N ALA A 83 16.08 7.59 -5.38
CA ALA A 83 15.66 7.23 -6.73
C ALA A 83 14.74 8.28 -7.37
N ALA A 84 14.97 8.54 -8.66
CA ALA A 84 14.14 9.45 -9.44
C ALA A 84 12.85 8.77 -9.94
N ASP A 85 12.92 7.49 -10.31
CA ASP A 85 11.82 6.81 -11.03
C ASP A 85 10.64 6.38 -10.14
N PHE A 86 10.82 6.35 -8.83
CA PHE A 86 9.81 5.89 -7.88
C PHE A 86 9.87 6.65 -6.56
N VAL A 87 8.79 6.55 -5.80
CA VAL A 87 8.65 7.15 -4.47
C VAL A 87 8.57 6.04 -3.44
N VAL A 88 9.26 6.25 -2.31
CA VAL A 88 9.38 5.26 -1.23
C VAL A 88 8.75 5.83 0.05
N GLY A 89 7.58 5.31 0.40
CA GLY A 89 6.91 5.58 1.66
C GLY A 89 7.29 4.55 2.72
N CYS A 90 7.25 4.94 3.99
CA CYS A 90 7.39 3.98 5.09
C CYS A 90 6.03 3.54 5.60
N ALA A 91 5.84 2.23 5.76
CA ALA A 91 4.76 1.72 6.57
C ALA A 91 5.14 1.95 8.04
N ALA A 92 4.50 2.92 8.67
CA ALA A 92 4.70 3.17 10.10
C ALA A 92 3.69 2.35 10.90
N PRO A 93 4.11 1.62 11.96
CA PRO A 93 3.19 0.91 12.83
C PRO A 93 2.16 1.90 13.41
N ILE A 94 0.90 1.49 13.48
CA ILE A 94 -0.20 2.35 13.94
C ILE A 94 0.03 2.84 15.38
N ASP A 95 0.74 2.06 16.19
CA ASP A 95 1.10 2.36 17.57
C ASP A 95 1.99 3.61 17.72
N VAL A 96 2.68 4.01 16.63
CA VAL A 96 3.53 5.21 16.59
C VAL A 96 2.69 6.49 16.45
N TYR A 97 1.39 6.38 16.16
CA TYR A 97 0.48 7.50 16.02
C TYR A 97 -0.49 7.56 17.22
N PRO A 98 -0.11 8.19 18.34
CA PRO A 98 -0.94 8.24 19.54
C PRO A 98 -2.32 8.87 19.30
N ALA A 99 -2.45 9.74 18.29
CA ALA A 99 -3.73 10.32 17.87
C ALA A 99 -4.71 9.29 17.27
N LEU A 100 -4.22 8.19 16.69
CA LEU A 100 -5.03 7.11 16.13
C LEU A 100 -5.26 5.96 17.13
N VAL A 101 -4.41 5.85 18.16
CA VAL A 101 -4.51 4.84 19.23
C VAL A 101 -5.58 5.21 20.27
N GLY A 102 -6.00 6.48 20.32
CA GLY A 102 -7.00 6.98 21.26
C GLY A 102 -8.46 6.76 20.82
N ALA A 103 -8.99 5.54 20.93
CA ALA A 103 -10.41 5.24 21.18
C ALA A 103 -10.73 3.73 21.29
N GLN A 104 -9.83 2.86 21.76
CA GLN A 104 -10.29 1.59 22.34
C GLN A 104 -10.76 1.85 23.78
N GLY A 105 -11.87 2.59 23.88
CA GLY A 105 -12.69 2.60 25.07
C GLY A 105 -13.19 1.18 25.29
N GLN A 106 -12.63 0.55 26.31
CA GLN A 106 -13.13 -0.61 27.04
C GLN A 106 -14.64 -0.84 26.84
N VAL A 107 -15.03 -1.59 25.81
CA VAL A 107 -16.42 -2.04 25.66
C VAL A 107 -16.57 -3.20 26.63
N ALA A 108 -17.21 -2.92 27.76
CA ALA A 108 -17.64 -3.95 28.70
C ALA A 108 -18.47 -5.01 27.95
N PRO A 109 -18.22 -6.32 28.17
CA PRO A 109 -18.81 -7.40 27.39
C PRO A 109 -20.33 -7.59 27.55
N GLU A 110 -21.01 -6.80 28.39
CA GLU A 110 -22.45 -6.94 28.63
C GLU A 110 -23.37 -6.27 27.59
N ALA A 111 -22.85 -5.38 26.74
CA ALA A 111 -23.71 -4.66 25.79
C ALA A 111 -24.08 -5.45 24.51
N LEU A 112 -23.55 -6.66 24.31
CA LEU A 112 -23.76 -7.45 23.09
C LEU A 112 -24.97 -8.41 23.14
N LEU A 113 -25.79 -8.42 24.19
CA LEU A 113 -26.86 -9.42 24.36
C LEU A 113 -28.30 -8.90 24.34
N THR A 114 -28.59 -7.67 23.92
CA THR A 114 -29.98 -7.24 23.77
C THR A 114 -30.21 -6.38 22.53
N SER A 115 -30.58 -7.03 21.43
CA SER A 115 -31.87 -6.80 20.78
C SER A 115 -31.90 -7.52 19.44
N ALA A 116 -32.55 -8.67 19.44
CA ALA A 116 -32.89 -9.43 18.26
C ALA A 116 -33.74 -8.60 17.27
N VAL A 117 -33.46 -8.80 15.98
CA VAL A 117 -34.36 -8.59 14.83
C VAL A 117 -35.71 -9.24 15.14
N PRO A 118 -36.88 -8.61 14.92
CA PRO A 118 -37.57 -8.64 13.60
C PRO A 118 -38.43 -7.39 13.31
N HIS A 119 -38.73 -6.99 12.07
CA HIS A 119 -39.66 -7.68 11.19
C HIS A 119 -39.70 -7.06 9.79
N LEU A 120 -39.78 -7.96 8.84
CA LEU A 120 -40.29 -7.84 7.49
C LEU A 120 -41.82 -7.60 7.56
N GLN A 121 -42.35 -6.50 7.01
CA GLN A 121 -43.77 -6.43 6.63
C GLN A 121 -44.00 -5.74 5.29
N ARG A 122 -44.97 -6.33 4.60
CA ARG A 122 -45.35 -6.28 3.20
C ARG A 122 -46.71 -5.57 3.14
N ARG A 123 -46.95 -4.82 2.06
CA ARG A 123 -48.24 -4.30 1.53
C ARG A 123 -48.92 -3.14 2.27
N VAL A 124 -49.29 -2.10 1.50
CA VAL A 124 -50.62 -2.03 0.83
C VAL A 124 -50.39 -1.76 -0.65
#